data_AF-A0A945Z0T2-F1
#
_entry.id   AF-A0A945Z0T2-F1
#
_cell.length_a   1.000
_cell.length_b   1.000
_cell.length_c   1.000
_cell.angle_alpha   90.00
_cell.angle_beta   90.00
_cell.angle_gamma   90.00
#
_symmetry.space_group_name_H-M   'P 1'
#
loop_
_entity.id
_entity.type
_entity.pdbx_description
1 polymer ?
#
loop_
_entity_poly.entity_id
_entity_poly.type
_entity_poly.pdbx_seq_one_letter_code
_entity_poly.pdbx_strand_id
1 'polypeptide(L)'
;DEYYRTNILGQTSSSSDKYPETLYTNNLHNALIYFKDKVREIGSEKKEEVFTKVVNRLKFNFYEIDNDLDVYVTFETMNNRGKPLSNLELLKNRFIYLTTLVVDDKNKDYNQERLRKDINETWKTIYEYLGKNKDQILPDDEFLRNHWITYYKYDRKEADAFSKFLLNKRFNAKNIFDNKAKYPLGLKEIKEYSDSLRESVKYWYFIHNPHESRFNQEIIEWLQKFERLGFSSFTPLLMSAMAKGHINDDLLELLKAAEKFNFLIFRITGRPSNTKNSHFYRLAHDLYWDNSTIKEVIDDIKLNIYGDDKHSPWFSASDFKKNCHDRFQKEEGFYSWSGIRYFLYEYELHLQNESRGIQKVNWLDWVVRKKDRSIEHIYPQSAKKRCWTIHFKNYSKKNKDKLLHSLGNLVLISRSKNSELQNRCFKDKRKHLDRYGNPVGFFNGSFSEIEVAEVGRDEEWTPQKIQKRGRKMLRFLEKRWEVSLEDKNSLLNINDILGIDFDL
;
A
#
# COMPACT_ATOMS: atom_id res chain seq x y z
N ASP A 1 -14.77 14.30 25.86
CA ASP A 1 -16.15 14.43 26.37
C ASP A 1 -17.11 15.15 25.44
N GLU A 2 -16.70 16.25 24.79
CA GLU A 2 -17.64 17.04 23.99
C GLU A 2 -18.37 16.24 22.92
N TYR A 3 -17.64 15.51 22.05
CA TYR A 3 -18.24 14.65 21.02
C TYR A 3 -19.25 13.64 21.59
N TYR A 4 -18.98 13.08 22.77
CA TYR A 4 -19.91 12.14 23.40
C TYR A 4 -21.21 12.84 23.82
N ARG A 5 -21.12 14.03 24.43
CA ARG A 5 -22.29 14.81 24.83
C ARG A 5 -23.12 15.24 23.62
N THR A 6 -22.46 15.79 22.59
CA THR A 6 -23.15 16.38 21.43
C THR A 6 -23.62 15.34 20.43
N ASN A 7 -22.74 14.44 19.99
CA ASN A 7 -23.00 13.54 18.86
C ASN A 7 -23.51 12.16 19.30
N ILE A 8 -23.31 11.75 20.56
CA ILE A 8 -23.81 10.47 21.08
C ILE A 8 -25.06 10.67 21.94
N LEU A 9 -25.05 11.62 22.88
CA LEU A 9 -26.20 11.89 23.76
C LEU A 9 -27.18 12.94 23.19
N GLY A 10 -26.82 13.65 22.12
CA GLY A 10 -27.68 14.66 21.49
C GLY A 10 -27.85 15.94 22.31
N GLN A 11 -26.93 16.22 23.24
CA GLN A 11 -26.96 17.42 24.08
C GLN A 11 -26.46 18.64 23.30
N THR A 12 -27.11 19.79 23.47
CA THR A 12 -26.67 21.06 22.87
C THR A 12 -25.44 21.61 23.58
N SER A 13 -24.42 22.00 22.82
CA SER A 13 -23.24 22.70 23.35
C SER A 13 -22.77 23.80 22.40
N SER A 14 -22.28 24.90 22.96
CA SER A 14 -21.72 26.04 22.23
C SER A 14 -20.31 25.79 21.68
N SER A 15 -19.68 24.68 22.04
CA SER A 15 -18.34 24.26 21.57
C SER A 15 -18.34 23.02 20.66
N SER A 16 -19.51 22.57 20.19
CA SER A 16 -19.65 21.36 19.37
C SER A 16 -18.74 21.35 18.13
N ASP A 17 -18.61 22.50 17.47
CA ASP A 17 -17.90 22.60 16.18
C ASP A 17 -16.38 22.68 16.33
N LYS A 18 -15.86 22.75 17.57
CA LYS A 18 -14.43 22.93 17.86
C LYS A 18 -13.67 21.62 18.08
N TYR A 19 -14.36 20.48 18.13
CA TYR A 19 -13.71 19.20 18.42
C TYR A 19 -13.53 18.36 17.16
N PRO A 20 -12.27 18.07 16.77
CA PRO A 20 -12.00 17.26 15.60
C PRO A 20 -12.46 15.82 15.82
N GLU A 21 -12.97 15.20 14.75
CA GLU A 21 -13.22 13.77 14.74
C GLU A 21 -11.89 13.01 14.77
N THR A 22 -11.86 11.93 15.56
CA THR A 22 -10.71 11.06 15.79
C THR A 22 -11.11 9.61 15.60
N LEU A 23 -10.12 8.71 15.64
CA LEU A 23 -10.38 7.27 15.73
C LEU A 23 -11.37 6.91 16.85
N TYR A 24 -11.26 7.53 18.02
CA TYR A 24 -12.15 7.24 19.16
C TYR A 24 -13.57 7.73 18.95
N THR A 25 -13.74 8.90 18.33
CA THR A 25 -15.10 9.43 18.04
C THR A 25 -15.78 8.59 16.97
N ASN A 26 -15.03 8.09 15.97
CA ASN A 26 -15.55 7.13 14.99
C ASN A 26 -15.95 5.80 15.66
N ASN A 27 -15.15 5.28 16.60
CA ASN A 27 -15.51 4.08 17.35
C ASN A 27 -16.80 4.28 18.17
N LEU A 28 -16.97 5.44 18.82
CA LEU A 28 -18.20 5.77 19.53
C LEU A 28 -19.40 5.87 18.60
N HIS A 29 -19.23 6.49 17.43
CA HIS A 29 -20.28 6.60 16.42
C HIS A 29 -20.71 5.23 15.88
N ASN A 30 -19.74 4.38 15.54
CA ASN A 30 -20.00 3.01 15.07
C ASN A 30 -20.72 2.18 16.14
N ALA A 31 -20.33 2.32 17.42
CA ALA A 31 -21.00 1.66 18.53
C ALA A 31 -22.46 2.14 18.67
N LEU A 32 -22.71 3.45 18.55
CA LEU A 32 -24.06 4.01 18.57
C LEU A 32 -24.93 3.41 17.46
N ILE A 33 -24.44 3.40 16.21
CA ILE A 33 -25.16 2.80 15.07
C ILE A 33 -25.47 1.33 15.35
N TYR A 34 -24.45 0.56 15.73
CA TYR A 34 -24.58 -0.87 16.01
C TYR A 34 -25.66 -1.14 17.07
N PHE A 35 -25.58 -0.48 18.23
CA PHE A 35 -26.55 -0.70 19.30
C PHE A 35 -27.94 -0.18 18.93
N LYS A 36 -28.04 0.91 18.18
CA LYS A 36 -29.32 1.43 17.69
C LYS A 36 -30.01 0.42 16.77
N ASP A 37 -29.27 -0.20 15.85
CA ASP A 37 -29.79 -1.23 14.97
C ASP A 37 -30.19 -2.49 15.74
N LYS A 38 -29.35 -2.96 16.67
CA LYS A 38 -29.66 -4.12 17.52
C LYS A 38 -30.89 -3.90 18.40
N VAL A 39 -31.05 -2.71 18.97
CA VAL A 39 -32.23 -2.35 19.78
C VAL A 39 -33.47 -2.22 18.89
N ARG A 40 -33.34 -1.76 17.64
CA ARG A 40 -34.47 -1.67 16.70
C ARG A 40 -35.00 -3.05 16.31
N GLU A 41 -34.14 -4.06 16.19
CA GLU A 41 -34.48 -5.45 15.81
C GLU A 41 -35.26 -6.22 16.90
N ILE A 42 -35.27 -5.74 18.16
CA ILE A 42 -35.88 -6.47 19.28
C ILE A 42 -37.21 -5.86 19.76
N GLY A 43 -38.13 -6.72 20.19
CA GLY A 43 -39.45 -6.34 20.73
C GLY A 43 -39.39 -5.71 22.13
N SER A 44 -40.51 -5.12 22.57
CA SER A 44 -40.60 -4.33 23.81
C SER A 44 -40.17 -5.09 25.07
N GLU A 45 -40.63 -6.35 25.26
CA GLU A 45 -40.21 -7.18 26.41
C GLU A 45 -38.69 -7.36 26.47
N LYS A 46 -38.06 -7.64 25.32
CA LYS A 46 -36.61 -7.84 25.25
C LYS A 46 -35.85 -6.55 25.52
N LYS A 47 -36.38 -5.40 25.09
CA LYS A 47 -35.80 -4.08 25.40
C LYS A 47 -35.81 -3.81 26.89
N GLU A 48 -36.92 -4.12 27.56
CA GLU A 48 -37.05 -3.98 29.02
C GLU A 48 -36.06 -4.89 29.76
N GLU A 49 -35.90 -6.14 29.30
CA GLU A 49 -34.90 -7.06 29.83
C GLU A 49 -33.47 -6.50 29.70
N VAL A 50 -33.11 -5.99 28.53
CA VAL A 50 -31.79 -5.37 28.27
C VAL A 50 -31.59 -4.14 29.16
N PHE A 51 -32.56 -3.24 29.22
CA PHE A 51 -32.49 -2.04 30.07
C PHE A 51 -32.30 -2.42 31.54
N THR A 52 -33.10 -3.35 32.05
CA THR A 52 -33.00 -3.85 33.42
C THR A 52 -31.63 -4.45 33.70
N LYS A 53 -31.07 -5.21 32.76
CA LYS A 53 -29.71 -5.77 32.90
C LYS A 53 -28.64 -4.69 32.91
N VAL A 54 -28.71 -3.71 32.01
CA VAL A 54 -27.72 -2.62 31.93
C VAL A 54 -27.75 -1.75 33.19
N VAL A 55 -28.94 -1.39 33.68
CA VAL A 55 -29.07 -0.50 34.84
C VAL A 55 -28.77 -1.24 36.15
N ASN A 56 -29.27 -2.46 36.33
CA ASN A 56 -29.23 -3.15 37.63
C ASN A 56 -28.12 -4.20 37.76
N ARG A 57 -27.51 -4.65 36.65
CA ARG A 57 -26.51 -5.72 36.67
C ARG A 57 -25.13 -5.30 36.17
N LEU A 58 -24.98 -4.08 35.65
CA LEU A 58 -23.67 -3.52 35.33
C LEU A 58 -22.97 -3.11 36.63
N LYS A 59 -21.86 -3.77 36.97
CA LYS A 59 -21.05 -3.46 38.14
C LYS A 59 -19.78 -2.75 37.72
N PHE A 60 -19.44 -1.67 38.41
CA PHE A 60 -18.16 -0.99 38.25
C PHE A 60 -17.21 -1.48 39.34
N ASN A 61 -16.04 -1.97 38.92
CA ASN A 61 -14.95 -2.23 39.86
C ASN A 61 -14.11 -0.96 39.98
N PHE A 62 -14.15 -0.34 41.15
CA PHE A 62 -13.29 0.78 41.49
C PHE A 62 -12.05 0.26 42.20
N TYR A 63 -10.88 0.73 41.77
CA TYR A 63 -9.60 0.41 42.39
C TYR A 63 -8.93 1.72 42.74
N GLU A 64 -8.81 1.99 44.03
CA GLU A 64 -8.02 3.09 44.55
C GLU A 64 -6.58 2.60 44.64
N ILE A 65 -5.68 3.26 43.90
CA ILE A 65 -4.27 2.86 43.80
C ILE A 65 -3.49 3.74 44.75
N ASP A 66 -2.77 3.11 45.67
CA ASP A 66 -1.90 3.79 46.63
C ASP A 66 -0.71 4.47 45.92
N ASN A 67 -0.20 5.57 46.47
CA ASN A 67 0.88 6.35 45.83
C ASN A 67 2.18 5.54 45.60
N ASP A 68 2.37 4.46 46.37
CA ASP A 68 3.55 3.60 46.33
C ASP A 68 3.46 2.50 45.26
N LEU A 69 2.30 2.29 44.65
CA LEU A 69 2.12 1.31 43.58
C LEU A 69 2.48 1.93 42.23
N ASP A 70 3.23 1.17 41.43
CA ASP A 70 3.55 1.57 40.06
C ASP A 70 2.26 1.61 39.23
N VAL A 71 1.76 2.84 39.03
CA VAL A 71 0.54 3.15 38.26
C VAL A 71 0.62 2.55 36.85
N TYR A 72 1.83 2.46 36.26
CA TYR A 72 2.02 1.87 34.94
C TYR A 72 1.81 0.36 34.96
N VAL A 73 2.41 -0.36 35.92
CA VAL A 73 2.23 -1.82 36.06
C VAL A 73 0.77 -2.16 36.37
N THR A 74 0.14 -1.35 37.21
CA THR A 74 -1.27 -1.53 37.57
C THR A 74 -2.18 -1.29 36.36
N PHE A 75 -1.90 -0.27 35.54
CA PHE A 75 -2.66 0.00 34.33
C PHE A 75 -2.50 -1.10 33.27
N GLU A 76 -1.28 -1.56 32.99
CA GLU A 76 -1.04 -2.66 32.02
C GLU A 76 -1.73 -3.96 32.43
N THR A 77 -1.64 -4.32 33.72
CA THR A 77 -2.23 -5.57 34.23
C THR A 77 -3.76 -5.50 34.26
N MET A 78 -4.34 -4.34 34.57
CA MET A 78 -5.80 -4.19 34.66
C MET A 78 -6.52 -3.97 33.32
N ASN A 79 -5.82 -3.47 32.29
CA ASN A 79 -6.41 -3.23 30.96
C ASN A 79 -6.40 -4.45 30.03
N ASN A 80 -5.95 -5.61 30.48
CA ASN A 80 -6.00 -6.85 29.70
C ASN A 80 -7.40 -7.51 29.73
N ARG A 81 -8.43 -6.79 29.26
CA ARG A 81 -9.85 -7.20 29.29
C ARG A 81 -10.35 -7.82 27.98
N GLY A 82 -9.50 -8.58 27.28
CA GLY A 82 -9.87 -9.34 26.08
C GLY A 82 -9.45 -8.72 24.73
N LYS A 83 -9.07 -7.43 24.70
CA LYS A 83 -8.30 -6.83 23.60
C LYS A 83 -7.01 -6.24 24.19
N PRO A 84 -5.82 -6.64 23.72
CA PRO A 84 -4.58 -6.04 24.20
C PRO A 84 -4.51 -4.57 23.79
N LEU A 85 -3.94 -3.73 24.66
CA LEU A 85 -3.58 -2.35 24.32
C LEU A 85 -2.61 -2.35 23.14
N SER A 86 -2.72 -1.36 22.26
CA SER A 86 -1.71 -1.18 21.21
C SER A 86 -0.39 -0.75 21.80
N ASN A 87 0.72 -1.01 21.09
CA ASN A 87 2.03 -0.59 21.55
C ASN A 87 2.14 0.95 21.62
N LEU A 88 1.38 1.67 20.79
CA LEU A 88 1.28 3.13 20.85
C LEU A 88 0.55 3.63 22.11
N GLU A 89 -0.49 2.94 22.56
CA GLU A 89 -1.17 3.23 23.83
C GLU A 89 -0.26 2.95 25.03
N LEU A 90 0.41 1.80 25.02
CA LEU A 90 1.38 1.43 26.06
C LEU A 90 2.52 2.46 26.16
N LEU A 91 3.01 2.94 25.03
CA LEU A 91 4.04 3.98 24.97
C LEU A 91 3.56 5.32 25.57
N LYS A 92 2.30 5.71 25.32
CA LYS A 92 1.70 6.91 25.93
C LYS A 92 1.78 6.84 27.44
N ASN A 93 1.28 5.73 27.98
CA ASN A 93 1.20 5.53 29.43
C ASN A 93 2.60 5.47 30.02
N ARG A 94 3.55 4.83 29.30
CA ARG A 94 4.96 4.82 29.69
C ARG A 94 5.52 6.23 29.77
N PHE A 95 5.24 7.10 28.80
CA PHE A 95 5.76 8.47 28.80
C PHE A 95 5.21 9.27 29.97
N ILE A 96 3.89 9.20 30.21
CA ILE A 96 3.27 9.88 31.36
C ILE A 96 3.89 9.40 32.68
N TYR A 97 4.07 8.09 32.85
CA TYR A 97 4.74 7.53 34.03
C TYR A 97 6.19 8.02 34.17
N LEU A 98 7.00 7.95 33.12
CA LEU A 98 8.39 8.40 33.19
C LEU A 98 8.51 9.87 33.58
N THR A 99 7.57 10.74 33.16
CA THR A 99 7.57 12.14 33.62
C THR A 99 7.32 12.32 35.12
N THR A 100 6.76 11.33 35.83
CA THR A 100 6.61 11.38 37.30
C THR A 100 7.94 11.09 38.01
N LEU A 101 8.84 10.37 37.35
CA LEU A 101 10.08 9.86 37.95
C LEU A 101 11.28 10.79 37.75
N VAL A 102 11.23 11.71 36.78
CA VAL A 102 12.34 12.64 36.52
C VAL A 102 12.26 13.81 37.49
N VAL A 103 12.86 13.66 38.67
CA VAL A 103 12.76 14.63 39.78
C VAL A 103 13.65 15.88 39.57
N ASP A 104 14.68 15.80 38.71
CA ASP A 104 15.74 16.81 38.67
C ASP A 104 16.27 17.02 37.23
N ASP A 105 15.46 17.62 36.34
CA ASP A 105 15.99 18.08 35.05
C ASP A 105 16.78 19.38 35.28
N LYS A 106 18.10 19.30 35.20
CA LYS A 106 19.02 20.45 35.32
C LYS A 106 18.75 21.52 34.25
N ASN A 107 17.93 21.23 33.24
CA ASN A 107 17.36 22.22 32.32
C ASN A 107 16.08 22.84 32.87
N LYS A 108 16.16 24.11 33.29
CA LYS A 108 15.01 24.94 33.71
C LYS A 108 13.92 25.12 32.64
N ASP A 109 14.16 24.70 31.40
CA ASP A 109 13.25 24.88 30.26
C ASP A 109 12.13 23.82 30.19
N TYR A 110 12.24 22.69 30.90
CA TYR A 110 11.27 21.59 30.83
C TYR A 110 10.47 21.44 32.13
N ASN A 111 9.19 21.78 32.06
CA ASN A 111 8.23 21.57 33.15
C ASN A 111 7.49 20.24 32.94
N GLN A 112 7.51 19.35 33.93
CA GLN A 112 6.83 18.04 33.90
C GLN A 112 5.35 18.15 33.53
N GLU A 113 4.61 19.12 34.09
CA GLU A 113 3.19 19.31 33.81
C GLU A 113 2.96 19.72 32.35
N ARG A 114 3.82 20.61 31.84
CA ARG A 114 3.78 21.04 30.44
C ARG A 114 4.07 19.86 29.52
N LEU A 115 5.07 19.05 29.82
CA LEU A 115 5.39 17.86 29.02
C LEU A 115 4.24 16.86 28.99
N ARG A 116 3.56 16.62 30.13
CA ARG A 116 2.36 15.75 30.15
C ARG A 116 1.23 16.29 29.27
N LYS A 117 1.01 17.61 29.27
CA LYS A 117 0.04 18.23 28.35
C LYS A 117 0.47 18.04 26.90
N ASP A 118 1.75 18.28 26.58
CA ASP A 118 2.29 18.09 25.24
C ASP A 118 2.18 16.63 24.76
N ILE A 119 2.46 15.65 25.62
CA ILE A 119 2.25 14.22 25.34
C ILE A 119 0.77 13.95 25.02
N ASN A 120 -0.18 14.48 25.81
CA ASN A 120 -1.59 14.27 25.53
C ASN A 120 -2.03 14.89 24.19
N GLU A 121 -1.56 16.09 23.87
CA GLU A 121 -1.84 16.74 22.58
C GLU A 121 -1.17 16.01 21.40
N THR A 122 0.03 15.48 21.58
CA THR A 122 0.68 14.60 20.59
C THR A 122 -0.20 13.40 20.26
N TRP A 123 -0.67 12.66 21.27
CA TRP A 123 -1.49 11.48 21.02
C TRP A 123 -2.85 11.85 20.44
N LYS A 124 -3.44 12.97 20.85
CA LYS A 124 -4.65 13.51 20.23
C LYS A 124 -4.44 13.75 18.73
N THR A 125 -3.35 14.44 18.37
CA THR A 125 -2.96 14.67 16.96
C THR A 125 -2.77 13.35 16.22
N ILE A 126 -2.08 12.36 16.82
CA ILE A 126 -1.85 11.06 16.19
C ILE A 126 -3.19 10.37 15.87
N TYR A 127 -4.11 10.29 16.83
CA TYR A 127 -5.40 9.63 16.62
C TYR A 127 -6.38 10.43 15.75
N GLU A 128 -6.22 11.75 15.66
CA GLU A 128 -6.87 12.58 14.65
C GLU A 128 -6.43 12.11 13.26
N TYR A 129 -5.13 12.12 12.95
CA TYR A 129 -4.63 11.73 11.62
C TYR A 129 -4.90 10.26 11.29
N LEU A 130 -4.72 9.33 12.23
CA LEU A 130 -4.98 7.90 11.99
C LEU A 130 -6.45 7.59 11.71
N GLY A 131 -7.37 8.41 12.26
CA GLY A 131 -8.82 8.26 12.10
C GLY A 131 -9.47 9.25 11.13
N LYS A 132 -8.67 10.11 10.47
CA LYS A 132 -9.19 11.22 9.66
C LYS A 132 -9.91 10.74 8.41
N ASN A 133 -9.39 9.70 7.75
CA ASN A 133 -10.12 9.01 6.67
C ASN A 133 -11.03 7.92 7.27
N LYS A 134 -12.35 8.13 7.19
CA LYS A 134 -13.36 7.21 7.73
C LYS A 134 -13.48 5.90 6.94
N ASP A 135 -13.16 5.93 5.65
CA ASP A 135 -13.22 4.76 4.77
C ASP A 135 -11.99 3.87 4.93
N GLN A 136 -10.88 4.44 5.42
CA GLN A 136 -9.62 3.73 5.61
C GLN A 136 -8.89 4.20 6.88
N ILE A 137 -9.25 3.57 8.00
CA ILE A 137 -8.56 3.77 9.28
C ILE A 137 -7.12 3.21 9.19
N LEU A 138 -6.15 4.01 9.63
CA LEU A 138 -4.74 3.62 9.61
C LEU A 138 -4.35 2.89 10.90
N PRO A 139 -3.69 1.71 10.84
CA PRO A 139 -3.28 0.97 12.03
C PRO A 139 -2.20 1.72 12.82
N ASP A 140 -2.42 1.89 14.12
CA ASP A 140 -1.54 2.64 15.03
C ASP A 140 -0.17 1.96 15.25
N ASP A 141 -0.15 0.65 15.44
CA ASP A 141 1.09 -0.12 15.61
C ASP A 141 1.92 -0.20 14.33
N GLU A 142 1.28 -0.14 13.16
CA GLU A 142 1.99 -0.06 11.87
C GLU A 142 2.68 1.29 11.72
N PHE A 143 1.99 2.38 12.06
CA PHE A 143 2.58 3.71 12.14
C PHE A 143 3.77 3.74 13.11
N LEU A 144 3.58 3.24 14.35
CA LEU A 144 4.64 3.24 15.36
C LEU A 144 5.87 2.44 14.91
N ARG A 145 5.65 1.28 14.27
CA ARG A 145 6.75 0.47 13.72
C ARG A 145 7.52 1.22 12.63
N ASN A 146 6.83 1.86 11.68
CA ASN A 146 7.50 2.60 10.61
C ASN A 146 8.24 3.83 11.16
N HIS A 147 7.65 4.56 12.11
CA HIS A 147 8.34 5.64 12.81
C HIS A 147 9.58 5.12 13.57
N TRP A 148 9.49 3.98 14.25
CA TRP A 148 10.63 3.38 14.94
C TRP A 148 11.78 3.05 13.97
N ILE A 149 11.46 2.52 12.78
CA ILE A 149 12.45 2.24 11.73
C ILE A 149 13.15 3.52 11.25
N THR A 150 12.39 4.60 11.09
CA THR A 150 12.93 5.90 10.70
C THR A 150 13.80 6.50 11.81
N TYR A 151 13.30 6.52 13.05
CA TYR A 151 13.96 7.21 14.15
C TYR A 151 15.17 6.45 14.70
N TYR A 152 15.10 5.13 14.80
CA TYR A 152 16.19 4.30 15.34
C TYR A 152 16.81 3.43 14.26
N LYS A 153 18.13 3.24 14.36
CA LYS A 153 18.87 2.37 13.44
C LYS A 153 18.32 0.95 13.50
N TYR A 154 17.79 0.49 12.37
CA TYR A 154 17.19 -0.83 12.27
C TYR A 154 18.20 -1.96 12.53
N ASP A 155 17.94 -2.76 13.54
CA ASP A 155 18.58 -4.07 13.77
C ASP A 155 17.51 -5.17 13.68
N ARG A 156 17.75 -6.16 12.81
CA ARG A 156 16.84 -7.29 12.60
C ARG A 156 16.59 -8.10 13.88
N LYS A 157 17.56 -8.14 14.82
CA LYS A 157 17.39 -8.79 16.13
C LYS A 157 16.41 -8.05 17.04
N GLU A 158 16.27 -6.73 16.84
CA GLU A 158 15.39 -5.88 17.63
C GLU A 158 14.04 -5.63 16.92
N ALA A 159 13.97 -5.83 15.60
CA ALA A 159 12.82 -5.54 14.75
C ALA A 159 11.58 -6.42 15.02
N ASP A 160 11.77 -7.71 15.30
CA ASP A 160 10.68 -8.62 15.71
C ASP A 160 10.13 -8.28 17.12
N ALA A 161 10.69 -7.24 17.74
CA ALA A 161 10.44 -6.83 19.10
C ALA A 161 10.53 -5.30 19.26
N PHE A 162 10.19 -4.50 18.24
CA PHE A 162 10.33 -3.03 18.31
C PHE A 162 9.65 -2.44 19.56
N SER A 163 8.51 -3.01 19.97
CA SER A 163 7.83 -2.66 21.20
C SER A 163 8.65 -2.99 22.46
N LYS A 164 9.31 -4.16 22.50
CA LYS A 164 10.26 -4.50 23.58
C LYS A 164 11.47 -3.56 23.57
N PHE A 165 11.95 -3.15 22.41
CA PHE A 165 13.01 -2.14 22.34
C PHE A 165 12.53 -0.83 22.98
N LEU A 166 11.39 -0.31 22.53
CA LEU A 166 10.85 0.95 23.03
C LEU A 166 10.56 0.89 24.54
N LEU A 167 9.78 -0.09 24.98
CA LEU A 167 9.26 -0.17 26.34
C LEU A 167 10.28 -0.74 27.34
N ASN A 168 11.11 -1.71 26.94
CA ASN A 168 11.99 -2.42 27.88
C ASN A 168 13.44 -1.97 27.80
N LYS A 169 13.90 -1.38 26.68
CA LYS A 169 15.29 -0.91 26.52
C LYS A 169 15.42 0.61 26.51
N ARG A 170 14.65 1.32 25.67
CA ARG A 170 14.82 2.77 25.44
C ARG A 170 14.15 3.62 26.51
N PHE A 171 12.85 3.40 26.72
CA PHE A 171 12.00 4.13 27.66
C PHE A 171 11.77 3.32 28.93
N ASN A 172 12.86 2.77 29.47
CA ASN A 172 12.88 2.04 30.73
C ASN A 172 13.16 3.01 31.89
N ALA A 173 12.40 2.93 32.97
CA ALA A 173 12.58 3.78 34.16
C ALA A 173 14.01 3.71 34.74
N LYS A 174 14.69 2.56 34.63
CA LYS A 174 16.08 2.40 35.09
C LYS A 174 17.05 3.36 34.40
N ASN A 175 16.76 3.75 33.16
CA ASN A 175 17.62 4.66 32.39
C ASN A 175 17.58 6.12 32.88
N ILE A 176 16.61 6.48 33.72
CA ILE A 176 16.53 7.80 34.35
C ILE A 176 17.60 7.92 35.45
N PHE A 177 17.81 6.84 36.20
CA PHE A 177 18.66 6.84 37.39
C PHE A 177 20.09 6.37 37.13
N ASP A 178 20.32 5.64 36.03
CA ASP A 178 21.64 5.14 35.66
C ASP A 178 22.37 6.10 34.70
N ASN A 179 23.32 6.87 35.24
CA ASN A 179 24.17 7.79 34.48
C ASN A 179 25.08 7.10 33.45
N LYS A 180 25.26 5.77 33.53
CA LYS A 180 26.01 4.97 32.57
C LYS A 180 25.10 4.13 31.67
N ALA A 181 23.79 4.37 31.71
CA ALA A 181 22.85 3.68 30.84
C ALA A 181 23.23 3.88 29.38
N LYS A 182 23.08 2.82 28.58
CA LYS A 182 23.26 2.89 27.12
C LYS A 182 22.32 3.92 26.47
N TYR A 183 21.16 4.15 27.08
CA TYR A 183 20.14 5.09 26.60
C TYR A 183 19.73 6.05 27.73
N PRO A 184 20.52 7.07 28.07
CA PRO A 184 20.13 8.07 29.06
C PRO A 184 18.74 8.64 28.76
N LEU A 185 17.98 8.92 29.82
CA LEU A 185 16.57 9.28 29.69
C LEU A 185 16.20 10.41 30.66
N GLY A 186 15.88 11.58 30.11
CA GLY A 186 15.27 12.70 30.80
C GLY A 186 14.01 13.22 30.10
N LEU A 187 13.54 14.42 30.48
CA LEU A 187 12.35 15.03 29.88
C LEU A 187 12.59 15.38 28.41
N LYS A 188 13.81 15.81 28.07
CA LYS A 188 14.24 16.14 26.70
C LYS A 188 14.04 14.97 25.74
N GLU A 189 14.55 13.78 26.07
CA GLU A 189 14.46 12.61 25.20
C GLU A 189 13.01 12.14 24.97
N ILE A 190 12.17 12.28 26.01
CA ILE A 190 10.73 11.98 25.91
C ILE A 190 10.05 13.00 24.99
N LYS A 191 10.39 14.28 25.14
CA LYS A 191 9.83 15.36 24.32
C LYS A 191 10.21 15.22 22.85
N GLU A 192 11.49 15.02 22.56
CA GLU A 192 12.01 14.87 21.20
C GLU A 192 11.33 13.71 20.47
N TYR A 193 11.19 12.55 21.12
CA TYR A 193 10.52 11.39 20.52
C TYR A 193 9.00 11.59 20.37
N SER A 194 8.35 12.25 21.34
CA SER A 194 6.93 12.61 21.26
C SER A 194 6.68 13.58 20.09
N ASP A 195 7.54 14.58 19.93
CA ASP A 195 7.45 15.54 18.83
C ASP A 195 7.65 14.88 17.47
N SER A 196 8.63 13.96 17.35
CA SER A 196 8.88 13.25 16.10
C SER A 196 7.71 12.35 15.69
N LEU A 197 7.04 11.70 16.66
CA LEU A 197 5.80 10.95 16.41
C LEU A 197 4.70 11.88 15.89
N ARG A 198 4.50 13.04 16.56
CA ARG A 198 3.48 14.03 16.18
C ARG A 198 3.71 14.58 14.78
N GLU A 199 4.97 14.78 14.38
CA GLU A 199 5.30 15.24 13.04
C GLU A 199 5.09 14.13 12.01
N SER A 200 5.64 12.95 12.26
CA SER A 200 5.67 11.83 11.32
C SER A 200 4.28 11.28 10.98
N VAL A 201 3.30 11.39 11.89
CA VAL A 201 1.93 10.91 11.60
C VAL A 201 1.27 11.66 10.45
N LYS A 202 1.64 12.93 10.22
CA LYS A 202 1.12 13.73 9.09
C LYS A 202 1.59 13.14 7.76
N TYR A 203 2.87 12.81 7.67
CA TYR A 203 3.46 12.21 6.47
C TYR A 203 2.94 10.80 6.24
N TRP A 204 2.82 10.01 7.30
CA TRP A 204 2.14 8.70 7.25
C TRP A 204 0.73 8.83 6.66
N TYR A 205 -0.04 9.81 7.14
CA TYR A 205 -1.37 10.08 6.61
C TYR A 205 -1.35 10.44 5.13
N PHE A 206 -0.48 11.35 4.70
CA PHE A 206 -0.39 11.78 3.30
C PHE A 206 0.10 10.68 2.35
N ILE A 207 0.95 9.77 2.82
CA ILE A 207 1.36 8.60 2.03
C ILE A 207 0.14 7.71 1.70
N HIS A 208 -0.77 7.53 2.65
CA HIS A 208 -1.97 6.71 2.47
C HIS A 208 -3.19 7.47 1.95
N ASN A 209 -3.15 8.81 1.96
CA ASN A 209 -4.23 9.69 1.53
C ASN A 209 -3.67 10.85 0.70
N PRO A 210 -3.02 10.58 -0.45
CA PRO A 210 -2.24 11.58 -1.18
C PRO A 210 -3.09 12.76 -1.68
N HIS A 211 -4.37 12.56 -1.97
CA HIS A 211 -5.28 13.62 -2.42
C HIS A 211 -5.56 14.71 -1.38
N GLU A 212 -5.37 14.41 -0.10
CA GLU A 212 -5.54 15.38 0.99
C GLU A 212 -4.24 16.12 1.34
N SER A 213 -3.15 15.80 0.65
CA SER A 213 -1.88 16.50 0.79
C SER A 213 -1.86 17.81 -0.01
N ARG A 214 -0.82 18.61 0.19
CA ARG A 214 -0.50 19.77 -0.66
C ARG A 214 0.54 19.43 -1.73
N PHE A 215 0.78 18.14 -2.01
CA PHE A 215 1.73 17.73 -3.02
C PHE A 215 1.22 18.11 -4.41
N ASN A 216 2.16 18.23 -5.36
CA ASN A 216 1.78 18.43 -6.76
C ASN A 216 1.08 17.17 -7.32
N GLN A 217 0.38 17.36 -8.43
CA GLN A 217 -0.40 16.29 -9.06
C GLN A 217 0.45 15.07 -9.45
N GLU A 218 1.70 15.28 -9.89
CA GLU A 218 2.58 14.17 -10.28
C GLU A 218 2.96 13.31 -9.06
N ILE A 219 3.34 13.91 -7.93
CA ILE A 219 3.65 13.18 -6.68
C ILE A 219 2.42 12.39 -6.21
N ILE A 220 1.22 12.99 -6.28
CA ILE A 220 -0.04 12.31 -5.93
C ILE A 220 -0.22 11.07 -6.82
N GLU A 221 -0.05 11.20 -8.14
CA GLU A 221 -0.18 10.10 -9.09
C GLU A 221 0.85 8.99 -8.87
N TRP A 222 2.08 9.33 -8.47
CA TRP A 222 3.12 8.37 -8.13
C TRP A 222 2.85 7.67 -6.79
N LEU A 223 2.39 8.37 -5.75
CA LEU A 223 1.96 7.75 -4.49
C LEU A 223 0.83 6.73 -4.73
N GLN A 224 -0.14 7.07 -5.58
CA GLN A 224 -1.19 6.14 -5.98
C GLN A 224 -0.67 4.88 -6.69
N LYS A 225 0.51 4.90 -7.34
CA LYS A 225 1.11 3.67 -7.91
C LYS A 225 1.43 2.65 -6.82
N PHE A 226 1.79 3.11 -5.61
CA PHE A 226 2.10 2.23 -4.49
C PHE A 226 0.85 1.60 -3.84
N GLU A 227 -0.34 2.19 -3.99
CA GLU A 227 -1.59 1.47 -3.68
C GLU A 227 -1.75 0.21 -4.55
N ARG A 228 -1.21 0.22 -5.77
CA ARG A 228 -1.28 -0.89 -6.74
C ARG A 228 -0.19 -1.93 -6.52
N LEU A 229 1.05 -1.46 -6.33
CA LEU A 229 2.23 -2.32 -6.21
C LEU A 229 2.49 -2.79 -4.78
N GLY A 230 2.05 -2.02 -3.79
CA GLY A 230 2.46 -2.08 -2.39
C GLY A 230 3.65 -1.16 -2.11
N PHE A 231 3.73 -0.65 -0.88
CA PHE A 231 4.84 0.20 -0.42
C PHE A 231 6.10 -0.58 -0.02
N SER A 232 6.00 -1.90 0.18
CA SER A 232 7.11 -2.77 0.56
C SER A 232 7.88 -2.22 1.78
N SER A 233 9.20 -1.99 1.65
CA SER A 233 10.05 -1.41 2.70
C SER A 233 10.31 0.08 2.53
N PHE A 234 9.64 0.76 1.59
CA PHE A 234 9.89 2.15 1.27
C PHE A 234 9.10 3.15 2.14
N THR A 235 8.07 2.72 2.87
CA THR A 235 7.28 3.66 3.70
C THR A 235 8.11 4.44 4.71
N PRO A 236 9.02 3.83 5.49
CA PRO A 236 9.91 4.58 6.38
C PRO A 236 10.78 5.58 5.64
N LEU A 237 11.25 5.23 4.43
CA LEU A 237 12.10 6.09 3.62
C LEU A 237 11.35 7.33 3.10
N LEU A 238 10.10 7.14 2.65
CA LEU A 238 9.22 8.24 2.26
C LEU A 238 8.88 9.14 3.44
N MET A 239 8.61 8.56 4.61
CA MET A 239 8.41 9.34 5.84
C MET A 239 9.65 10.16 6.20
N SER A 240 10.85 9.56 6.11
CA SER A 240 12.11 10.26 6.35
C SER A 240 12.29 11.42 5.37
N ALA A 241 12.12 11.19 4.08
CA ALA A 241 12.25 12.24 3.06
C ALA A 241 11.33 13.43 3.34
N MET A 242 10.05 13.17 3.63
CA MET A 242 9.06 14.22 3.92
C MET A 242 9.37 14.96 5.23
N ALA A 243 9.81 14.26 6.29
CA ALA A 243 10.22 14.87 7.54
C ALA A 243 11.46 15.78 7.39
N LYS A 244 12.28 15.51 6.38
CA LYS A 244 13.42 16.37 6.00
C LYS A 244 13.06 17.48 5.02
N GLY A 245 11.77 17.68 4.75
CA GLY A 245 11.28 18.74 3.88
C GLY A 245 11.37 18.43 2.39
N HIS A 246 11.75 17.22 2.00
CA HIS A 246 11.68 16.79 0.60
C HIS A 246 10.22 16.47 0.23
N ILE A 247 9.51 17.47 -0.23
CA ILE A 247 8.09 17.38 -0.68
C ILE A 247 7.91 17.85 -2.14
N ASN A 248 9.02 17.87 -2.88
CA ASN A 248 9.16 18.43 -4.23
C ASN A 248 9.68 17.36 -5.21
N ASP A 249 10.40 17.76 -6.25
CA ASP A 249 10.95 16.87 -7.27
C ASP A 249 11.90 15.80 -6.71
N ASP A 250 12.57 16.05 -5.57
CA ASP A 250 13.40 15.01 -4.93
C ASP A 250 12.55 13.83 -4.44
N LEU A 251 11.38 14.13 -3.87
CA LEU A 251 10.42 13.10 -3.44
C LEU A 251 9.88 12.33 -4.65
N LEU A 252 9.60 13.04 -5.74
CA LEU A 252 9.14 12.43 -6.98
C LEU A 252 10.16 11.45 -7.56
N GLU A 253 11.44 11.81 -7.59
CA GLU A 253 12.52 10.94 -8.04
C GLU A 253 12.71 9.73 -7.12
N LEU A 254 12.57 9.91 -5.80
CA LEU A 254 12.55 8.81 -4.84
C LEU A 254 11.39 7.84 -5.09
N LEU A 255 10.18 8.36 -5.31
CA LEU A 255 9.00 7.55 -5.65
C LEU A 255 9.21 6.77 -6.96
N LYS A 256 9.79 7.39 -7.98
CA LYS A 256 10.14 6.76 -9.26
C LYS A 256 11.12 5.60 -9.07
N ALA A 257 12.18 5.82 -8.29
CA ALA A 257 13.18 4.79 -8.00
C ALA A 257 12.56 3.62 -7.19
N ALA A 258 11.77 3.91 -6.17
CA ALA A 258 11.09 2.91 -5.35
C ALA A 258 10.05 2.10 -6.15
N GLU A 259 9.30 2.72 -7.06
CA GLU A 259 8.37 2.04 -7.96
C GLU A 259 9.10 1.07 -8.89
N LYS A 260 10.19 1.54 -9.52
CA LYS A 260 11.05 0.71 -10.37
C LYS A 260 11.57 -0.50 -9.59
N PHE A 261 12.06 -0.30 -8.37
CA PHE A 261 12.52 -1.41 -7.53
C PHE A 261 11.39 -2.41 -7.24
N ASN A 262 10.23 -1.92 -6.78
CA ASN A 262 9.09 -2.78 -6.43
C ASN A 262 8.63 -3.62 -7.62
N PHE A 263 8.48 -3.01 -8.80
CA PHE A 263 8.01 -3.73 -9.97
C PHE A 263 9.07 -4.69 -10.54
N LEU A 264 10.30 -4.20 -10.76
CA LEU A 264 11.35 -5.01 -11.38
C LEU A 264 11.80 -6.15 -10.46
N ILE A 265 12.01 -5.91 -9.18
CA ILE A 265 12.60 -6.91 -8.30
C ILE A 265 11.55 -7.92 -7.83
N PHE A 266 10.33 -7.47 -7.49
CA PHE A 266 9.30 -8.36 -6.93
C PHE A 266 8.34 -8.93 -7.96
N ARG A 267 8.01 -8.20 -9.03
CA ARG A 267 7.04 -8.68 -10.05
C ARG A 267 7.74 -9.29 -11.26
N ILE A 268 8.86 -8.73 -11.71
CA ILE A 268 9.59 -9.23 -12.89
C ILE A 268 10.56 -10.34 -12.51
N THR A 269 11.59 -10.03 -11.71
CA THR A 269 12.57 -11.02 -11.24
C THR A 269 11.95 -12.05 -10.27
N GLY A 270 10.82 -11.72 -9.62
CA GLY A 270 10.08 -12.63 -8.75
C GLY A 270 10.77 -12.88 -7.40
N ARG A 271 11.61 -11.94 -6.94
CA ARG A 271 12.27 -12.07 -5.64
C ARG A 271 11.27 -11.89 -4.49
N PRO A 272 11.56 -12.45 -3.30
CA PRO A 272 10.73 -12.24 -2.11
C PRO A 272 10.54 -10.76 -1.77
N SER A 273 9.36 -10.38 -1.31
CA SER A 273 9.00 -8.99 -0.95
C SER A 273 9.81 -8.41 0.22
N ASN A 274 10.57 -9.24 0.94
CA ASN A 274 11.47 -8.81 2.01
C ASN A 274 12.91 -8.55 1.55
N THR A 275 13.21 -8.74 0.25
CA THR A 275 14.53 -8.47 -0.32
C THR A 275 14.92 -7.02 -0.03
N LYS A 276 16.09 -6.82 0.57
CA LYS A 276 16.66 -5.51 0.92
C LYS A 276 15.88 -4.69 1.95
N ASN A 277 14.87 -5.24 2.64
CA ASN A 277 14.14 -4.49 3.68
C ASN A 277 15.06 -3.86 4.72
N SER A 278 15.95 -4.64 5.34
CA SER A 278 16.90 -4.11 6.32
C SER A 278 17.83 -3.04 5.74
N HIS A 279 18.10 -3.08 4.43
CA HIS A 279 18.93 -2.09 3.76
C HIS A 279 18.19 -0.76 3.63
N PHE A 280 16.99 -0.77 3.05
CA PHE A 280 16.18 0.45 2.90
C PHE A 280 15.73 1.04 4.24
N TYR A 281 15.54 0.20 5.26
CA TYR A 281 15.29 0.66 6.63
C TYR A 281 16.49 1.42 7.22
N ARG A 282 17.73 1.01 6.90
CA ARG A 282 18.92 1.77 7.29
C ARG A 282 19.02 3.09 6.53
N LEU A 283 18.77 3.10 5.22
CA LEU A 283 18.73 4.34 4.44
C LEU A 283 17.67 5.32 4.95
N ALA A 284 16.51 4.82 5.40
CA ALA A 284 15.47 5.67 5.98
C ALA A 284 15.97 6.37 7.25
N HIS A 285 16.65 5.62 8.13
CA HIS A 285 17.27 6.17 9.32
C HIS A 285 18.39 7.18 8.98
N ASP A 286 19.27 6.80 8.06
CA ASP A 286 20.41 7.64 7.68
C ASP A 286 19.95 8.96 7.02
N LEU A 287 18.89 8.93 6.19
CA LEU A 287 18.27 10.13 5.63
C LEU A 287 17.63 11.01 6.71
N TYR A 288 16.92 10.42 7.67
CA TYR A 288 16.26 11.18 8.74
C TYR A 288 17.24 11.92 9.64
N TRP A 289 18.40 11.32 9.92
CA TRP A 289 19.45 11.90 10.77
C TRP A 289 20.54 12.64 9.99
N ASP A 290 20.31 12.98 8.72
CA ASP A 290 21.27 13.70 7.86
C ASP A 290 22.63 12.97 7.69
N ASN A 291 22.68 11.66 7.93
CA ASN A 291 23.85 10.82 7.65
C ASN A 291 23.96 10.47 6.16
N SER A 292 22.89 10.68 5.38
CA SER A 292 22.88 10.54 3.93
C SER A 292 21.89 11.52 3.31
N THR A 293 22.17 11.97 2.09
CA THR A 293 21.29 12.85 1.31
C THR A 293 20.26 12.05 0.52
N ILE A 294 19.13 12.68 0.18
CA ILE A 294 18.10 12.02 -0.66
C ILE A 294 18.64 11.54 -2.02
N LYS A 295 19.63 12.27 -2.57
CA LYS A 295 20.28 11.89 -3.83
C LYS A 295 21.07 10.60 -3.69
N GLU A 296 21.89 10.47 -2.65
CA GLU A 296 22.64 9.24 -2.36
C GLU A 296 21.71 8.04 -2.15
N VAL A 297 20.58 8.25 -1.46
CA VAL A 297 19.53 7.23 -1.29
C VAL A 297 18.96 6.79 -2.65
N ILE A 298 18.60 7.73 -3.52
CA ILE A 298 18.07 7.44 -4.86
C ILE A 298 19.10 6.67 -5.69
N ASP A 299 20.36 7.10 -5.65
CA ASP A 299 21.46 6.49 -6.38
C ASP A 299 21.74 5.06 -5.85
N ASP A 300 21.65 4.83 -4.54
CA ASP A 300 21.75 3.48 -3.96
C ASP A 300 20.59 2.58 -4.44
N ILE A 301 19.35 3.07 -4.46
CA ILE A 301 18.21 2.29 -4.98
C ILE A 301 18.47 1.92 -6.45
N LYS A 302 18.90 2.89 -7.28
CA LYS A 302 19.22 2.66 -8.68
C LYS A 302 20.38 1.67 -8.85
N LEU A 303 21.43 1.78 -8.04
CA LEU A 303 22.54 0.82 -8.02
C LEU A 303 22.07 -0.59 -7.69
N ASN A 304 21.16 -0.76 -6.74
CA ASN A 304 20.58 -2.08 -6.46
C ASN A 304 19.73 -2.60 -7.64
N ILE A 305 19.06 -1.74 -8.41
CA ILE A 305 18.29 -2.17 -9.58
C ILE A 305 19.24 -2.58 -10.71
N TYR A 306 20.12 -1.66 -11.12
CA TYR A 306 20.85 -1.72 -12.39
C TYR A 306 22.30 -2.19 -12.27
N GLY A 307 22.88 -2.16 -11.07
CA GLY A 307 24.28 -2.48 -10.85
C GLY A 307 25.24 -1.44 -11.45
N ASP A 308 26.53 -1.72 -11.30
CA ASP A 308 27.64 -1.02 -11.94
C ASP A 308 28.79 -2.02 -12.18
N ASP A 309 29.97 -1.53 -12.57
CA ASP A 309 31.15 -2.37 -12.83
C ASP A 309 31.62 -3.19 -11.60
N LYS A 310 31.20 -2.80 -10.39
CA LYS A 310 31.63 -3.41 -9.12
C LYS A 310 30.51 -4.16 -8.40
N HIS A 311 29.25 -3.86 -8.72
CA HIS A 311 28.07 -4.36 -8.02
C HIS A 311 27.09 -4.96 -9.02
N SER A 312 26.80 -6.25 -8.88
CA SER A 312 25.81 -6.90 -9.73
C SER A 312 24.38 -6.41 -9.45
N PRO A 313 23.54 -6.23 -10.49
CA PRO A 313 22.15 -5.82 -10.33
C PRO A 313 21.31 -6.88 -9.60
N TRP A 314 20.25 -6.43 -8.92
CA TRP A 314 19.20 -7.33 -8.43
C TRP A 314 18.18 -7.68 -9.52
N PHE A 315 18.02 -6.81 -10.52
CA PHE A 315 17.26 -7.12 -11.73
C PHE A 315 17.98 -8.21 -12.53
N SER A 316 17.20 -9.15 -13.07
CA SER A 316 17.74 -10.26 -13.86
C SER A 316 16.75 -10.66 -14.95
N ALA A 317 17.10 -10.37 -16.20
CA ALA A 317 16.31 -10.76 -17.37
C ALA A 317 16.22 -12.29 -17.52
N SER A 318 17.28 -13.01 -17.14
CA SER A 318 17.31 -14.47 -17.16
C SER A 318 16.34 -15.07 -16.13
N ASP A 319 16.26 -14.51 -14.93
CA ASP A 319 15.27 -14.91 -13.92
C ASP A 319 13.85 -14.61 -14.39
N PHE A 320 13.62 -13.45 -15.02
CA PHE A 320 12.31 -13.15 -15.59
C PHE A 320 11.90 -14.16 -16.67
N LYS A 321 12.82 -14.51 -17.58
CA LYS A 321 12.58 -15.53 -18.60
C LYS A 321 12.27 -16.89 -17.96
N LYS A 322 13.07 -17.31 -16.97
CA LYS A 322 12.82 -18.56 -16.23
C LYS A 322 11.44 -18.56 -15.59
N ASN A 323 11.07 -17.49 -14.89
CA ASN A 323 9.76 -17.35 -14.28
C ASN A 323 8.62 -17.39 -15.31
N CYS A 324 8.82 -16.80 -16.49
CA CYS A 324 7.85 -16.89 -17.60
C CYS A 324 7.74 -18.32 -18.11
N HIS A 325 8.87 -18.98 -18.35
CA HIS A 325 8.93 -20.37 -18.79
C HIS A 325 8.18 -21.29 -17.83
N ASP A 326 8.43 -21.18 -16.52
CA ASP A 326 7.77 -21.98 -15.49
C ASP A 326 6.25 -21.78 -15.50
N ARG A 327 5.76 -20.54 -15.72
CA ARG A 327 4.31 -20.26 -15.87
C ARG A 327 3.72 -20.87 -17.14
N PHE A 328 4.47 -20.88 -18.24
CA PHE A 328 4.01 -21.52 -19.48
C PHE A 328 4.01 -23.05 -19.40
N GLN A 329 4.92 -23.67 -18.65
CA GLN A 329 4.87 -25.13 -18.41
C GLN A 329 3.66 -25.54 -17.56
N LYS A 330 3.15 -24.63 -16.72
CA LYS A 330 1.91 -24.81 -15.96
C LYS A 330 0.64 -24.44 -16.72
N GLU A 331 0.75 -24.10 -18.01
CA GLU A 331 -0.38 -23.68 -18.87
C GLU A 331 -1.06 -22.37 -18.41
N GLU A 332 -0.38 -21.54 -17.60
CA GLU A 332 -0.97 -20.30 -17.07
C GLU A 332 -0.45 -19.02 -17.77
N GLY A 333 0.80 -19.07 -18.26
CA GLY A 333 1.49 -17.98 -18.96
C GLY A 333 1.46 -16.63 -18.22
N PHE A 334 1.21 -15.54 -18.95
CA PHE A 334 1.10 -14.19 -18.37
C PHE A 334 -0.21 -13.96 -17.61
N TYR A 335 -1.22 -14.81 -17.79
CA TYR A 335 -2.51 -14.61 -17.14
C TYR A 335 -2.44 -14.79 -15.61
N SER A 336 -1.58 -15.69 -15.11
CA SER A 336 -1.31 -15.85 -13.67
C SER A 336 -0.20 -14.94 -13.14
N TRP A 337 0.45 -14.14 -13.98
CA TRP A 337 1.55 -13.29 -13.54
C TRP A 337 1.03 -12.21 -12.57
N SER A 338 1.58 -12.16 -11.35
CA SER A 338 1.16 -11.22 -10.31
C SER A 338 1.29 -9.74 -10.71
N GLY A 339 2.19 -9.42 -11.65
CA GLY A 339 2.38 -8.07 -12.19
C GLY A 339 1.44 -7.68 -13.33
N ILE A 340 0.64 -8.61 -13.87
CA ILE A 340 -0.07 -8.41 -15.15
C ILE A 340 -1.03 -7.22 -15.14
N ARG A 341 -1.80 -7.04 -14.06
CA ARG A 341 -2.78 -5.93 -13.97
C ARG A 341 -2.10 -4.58 -13.94
N TYR A 342 -1.03 -4.46 -13.15
CA TYR A 342 -0.25 -3.23 -13.06
C TYR A 342 0.40 -2.93 -14.41
N PHE A 343 1.03 -3.92 -15.03
CA PHE A 343 1.69 -3.78 -16.33
C PHE A 343 0.72 -3.32 -17.43
N LEU A 344 -0.43 -4.00 -17.57
CA LEU A 344 -1.40 -3.65 -18.59
C LEU A 344 -2.01 -2.26 -18.36
N TYR A 345 -2.14 -1.82 -17.10
CA TYR A 345 -2.65 -0.49 -16.77
C TYR A 345 -1.63 0.61 -17.13
N GLU A 346 -0.35 0.40 -16.81
CA GLU A 346 0.72 1.32 -17.24
C GLU A 346 0.82 1.36 -18.78
N TYR A 347 0.55 0.24 -19.47
CA TYR A 347 0.48 0.22 -20.93
C TYR A 347 -0.71 1.01 -21.50
N GLU A 348 -1.89 0.94 -20.87
CA GLU A 348 -3.04 1.77 -21.21
C GLU A 348 -2.72 3.26 -21.07
N LEU A 349 -2.10 3.67 -19.94
CA LEU A 349 -1.70 5.06 -19.71
C LEU A 349 -0.66 5.54 -20.74
N HIS A 350 0.27 4.67 -21.13
CA HIS A 350 1.23 4.98 -22.18
C HIS A 350 0.55 5.27 -23.52
N LEU A 351 -0.37 4.40 -23.96
CA LEU A 351 -1.11 4.60 -25.22
C LEU A 351 -2.01 5.83 -25.17
N GLN A 352 -2.61 6.13 -24.01
CA GLN A 352 -3.38 7.35 -23.79
C GLN A 352 -2.51 8.60 -24.01
N ASN A 353 -1.32 8.62 -23.41
CA ASN A 353 -0.39 9.74 -23.50
C ASN A 353 0.11 9.94 -24.94
N GLU A 354 0.44 8.86 -25.66
CA GLU A 354 0.82 8.93 -27.08
C GLU A 354 -0.31 9.50 -27.96
N SER A 355 -1.56 9.16 -27.62
CA SER A 355 -2.74 9.60 -28.37
C SER A 355 -3.23 11.00 -27.99
N ARG A 356 -2.62 11.65 -26.98
CA ARG A 356 -3.11 12.90 -26.34
C ARG A 356 -4.60 12.82 -25.95
N GLY A 357 -5.03 11.62 -25.55
CA GLY A 357 -6.43 11.32 -25.30
C GLY A 357 -6.86 11.61 -23.85
N ILE A 358 -8.16 11.82 -23.66
CA ILE A 358 -8.77 11.93 -22.31
C ILE A 358 -8.75 10.55 -21.64
N GLN A 359 -8.63 10.53 -20.31
CA GLN A 359 -8.61 9.29 -19.53
C GLN A 359 -9.90 8.49 -19.72
N LYS A 360 -9.76 7.25 -20.23
CA LYS A 360 -10.87 6.30 -20.44
C LYS A 360 -10.96 5.23 -19.37
N VAL A 361 -9.91 5.07 -18.57
CA VAL A 361 -9.78 4.04 -17.54
C VAL A 361 -9.20 4.66 -16.27
N ASN A 362 -9.90 4.50 -15.15
CA ASN A 362 -9.41 4.90 -13.83
C ASN A 362 -9.07 3.65 -13.02
N TRP A 363 -7.96 3.65 -12.28
CA TRP A 363 -7.58 2.54 -11.39
C TRP A 363 -8.60 2.26 -10.28
N LEU A 364 -9.33 3.25 -9.77
CA LEU A 364 -10.34 3.04 -8.73
C LEU A 364 -11.51 2.14 -9.19
N ASP A 365 -11.81 2.13 -10.51
CA ASP A 365 -12.74 1.17 -11.12
C ASP A 365 -12.32 -0.29 -10.88
N TRP A 366 -11.04 -0.53 -10.56
CA TRP A 366 -10.44 -1.86 -10.37
C TRP A 366 -10.50 -2.34 -8.92
N VAL A 367 -10.37 -1.42 -7.94
CA VAL A 367 -10.16 -1.75 -6.52
C VAL A 367 -11.45 -1.65 -5.71
N VAL A 368 -12.18 -0.53 -5.84
CA VAL A 368 -13.39 -0.25 -5.06
C VAL A 368 -14.51 -1.22 -5.42
N ARG A 369 -14.60 -1.54 -6.72
CA ARG A 369 -15.50 -2.53 -7.26
C ARG A 369 -14.67 -3.69 -7.75
N LYS A 370 -14.21 -4.57 -6.83
CA LYS A 370 -13.50 -5.86 -7.08
C LYS A 370 -14.14 -6.77 -8.16
N LYS A 371 -15.22 -6.33 -8.81
CA LYS A 371 -16.07 -6.98 -9.79
C LYS A 371 -16.21 -6.24 -11.13
N ASP A 372 -15.62 -5.07 -11.37
CA ASP A 372 -15.98 -4.24 -12.55
C ASP A 372 -15.03 -4.32 -13.74
N ARG A 373 -13.76 -4.73 -13.56
CA ARG A 373 -12.79 -4.89 -14.66
C ARG A 373 -12.10 -6.25 -14.62
N SER A 374 -11.80 -6.78 -15.81
CA SER A 374 -11.25 -8.13 -16.04
C SER A 374 -10.15 -8.09 -17.09
N ILE A 375 -9.35 -9.15 -17.16
CA ILE A 375 -8.44 -9.37 -18.28
C ILE A 375 -9.18 -10.23 -19.29
N GLU A 376 -9.30 -9.75 -20.52
CA GLU A 376 -9.91 -10.48 -21.62
C GLU A 376 -8.85 -11.22 -22.45
N HIS A 377 -9.21 -12.42 -22.85
CA HIS A 377 -8.47 -13.25 -23.80
C HIS A 377 -9.01 -13.00 -25.20
N ILE A 378 -8.25 -12.26 -26.03
CA ILE A 378 -8.71 -11.87 -27.37
C ILE A 378 -9.01 -13.12 -28.21
N TYR A 379 -8.01 -14.00 -28.37
CA TYR A 379 -8.22 -15.43 -28.68
C TYR A 379 -8.76 -16.12 -27.43
N PRO A 380 -10.01 -16.61 -27.44
CA PRO A 380 -10.72 -17.01 -26.23
C PRO A 380 -10.31 -18.40 -25.72
N GLN A 381 -10.49 -18.65 -24.42
CA GLN A 381 -10.22 -19.96 -23.80
C GLN A 381 -11.04 -21.11 -24.43
N SER A 382 -12.26 -20.82 -24.90
CA SER A 382 -13.12 -21.76 -25.62
C SER A 382 -13.26 -21.37 -27.10
N ALA A 383 -12.24 -21.69 -27.90
CA ALA A 383 -12.12 -21.29 -29.30
C ALA A 383 -12.66 -22.32 -30.31
N LYS A 384 -13.90 -22.79 -30.14
CA LYS A 384 -14.51 -23.83 -30.99
C LYS A 384 -15.01 -23.33 -32.36
N LYS A 385 -15.17 -22.01 -32.54
CA LYS A 385 -15.73 -21.43 -33.77
C LYS A 385 -14.74 -21.49 -34.94
N ARG A 386 -15.27 -21.65 -36.17
CA ARG A 386 -14.47 -21.77 -37.40
C ARG A 386 -13.46 -20.63 -37.59
N CYS A 387 -13.87 -19.39 -37.29
CA CYS A 387 -13.03 -18.19 -37.36
C CYS A 387 -11.76 -18.30 -36.50
N TRP A 388 -11.80 -19.05 -35.39
CA TRP A 388 -10.63 -19.32 -34.58
C TRP A 388 -9.88 -20.55 -35.07
N THR A 389 -10.58 -21.64 -35.37
CA THR A 389 -9.92 -22.88 -35.79
C THR A 389 -9.12 -22.73 -37.08
N ILE A 390 -9.51 -21.86 -38.01
CA ILE A 390 -8.76 -21.65 -39.27
C ILE A 390 -7.32 -21.21 -39.00
N HIS A 391 -7.11 -20.25 -38.10
CA HIS A 391 -5.77 -19.72 -37.80
C HIS A 391 -5.00 -20.58 -36.80
N PHE A 392 -5.69 -21.32 -35.93
CA PHE A 392 -5.01 -22.02 -34.83
C PHE A 392 -4.96 -23.54 -35.00
N LYS A 393 -5.66 -24.17 -35.96
CA LYS A 393 -5.78 -25.64 -36.06
C LYS A 393 -4.45 -26.38 -36.11
N ASN A 394 -3.45 -25.83 -36.82
CA ASN A 394 -2.18 -26.48 -37.10
C ASN A 394 -1.23 -26.53 -35.89
N TYR A 395 -1.53 -25.81 -34.80
CA TYR A 395 -0.72 -25.86 -33.59
C TYR A 395 -1.17 -26.97 -32.65
N SER A 396 -0.19 -27.57 -31.96
CA SER A 396 -0.43 -28.51 -30.86
C SER A 396 -1.25 -27.86 -29.74
N LYS A 397 -1.87 -28.68 -28.87
CA LYS A 397 -2.60 -28.18 -27.70
C LYS A 397 -1.70 -27.29 -26.82
N LYS A 398 -0.47 -27.74 -26.54
CA LYS A 398 0.54 -26.97 -25.80
C LYS A 398 0.84 -25.60 -26.44
N ASN A 399 1.01 -25.55 -27.75
CA ASN A 399 1.29 -24.28 -28.45
C ASN A 399 0.07 -23.34 -28.48
N LYS A 400 -1.14 -23.89 -28.58
CA LYS A 400 -2.39 -23.11 -28.43
C LYS A 400 -2.51 -22.50 -27.04
N ASP A 401 -2.16 -23.24 -25.99
CA ASP A 401 -2.22 -22.75 -24.61
C ASP A 401 -1.16 -21.69 -24.34
N LYS A 402 0.05 -21.86 -24.89
CA LYS A 402 1.08 -20.80 -24.91
C LYS A 402 0.58 -19.51 -25.59
N LEU A 403 -0.06 -19.60 -26.76
CA LEU A 403 -0.64 -18.42 -27.46
C LEU A 403 -1.79 -17.80 -26.67
N LEU A 404 -2.66 -18.63 -26.08
CA LEU A 404 -3.79 -18.21 -25.26
C LEU A 404 -3.31 -17.33 -24.10
N HIS A 405 -2.30 -17.77 -23.37
CA HIS A 405 -1.78 -17.09 -22.19
C HIS A 405 -0.59 -16.16 -22.48
N SER A 406 -0.28 -15.89 -23.75
CA SER A 406 0.78 -14.96 -24.13
C SER A 406 0.36 -13.51 -23.90
N LEU A 407 1.32 -12.64 -23.56
CA LEU A 407 1.07 -11.24 -23.21
C LEU A 407 0.29 -10.48 -24.28
N GLY A 408 0.63 -10.71 -25.56
CA GLY A 408 -0.04 -10.05 -26.68
C GLY A 408 -1.51 -10.41 -26.86
N ASN A 409 -1.99 -11.50 -26.24
CA ASN A 409 -3.37 -11.94 -26.29
C ASN A 409 -4.24 -11.39 -25.15
N LEU A 410 -3.64 -10.67 -24.19
CA LEU A 410 -4.32 -10.15 -23.01
C LEU A 410 -4.60 -8.65 -23.15
N VAL A 411 -5.81 -8.23 -22.80
CA VAL A 411 -6.22 -6.83 -22.79
C VAL A 411 -7.07 -6.52 -21.55
N LEU A 412 -6.90 -5.33 -21.00
CA LEU A 412 -7.72 -4.84 -19.89
C LEU A 412 -9.07 -4.36 -20.42
N ILE A 413 -10.16 -4.80 -19.81
CA ILE A 413 -11.51 -4.44 -20.23
C ILE A 413 -12.47 -4.38 -19.03
N SER A 414 -13.61 -3.69 -19.16
CA SER A 414 -14.70 -3.81 -18.19
C SER A 414 -15.32 -5.22 -18.21
N ARG A 415 -15.78 -5.70 -17.05
CA ARG A 415 -16.39 -7.04 -16.92
C ARG A 415 -17.69 -7.17 -17.70
N SER A 416 -18.49 -6.09 -17.75
CA SER A 416 -19.73 -6.05 -18.54
C SER A 416 -19.44 -6.34 -20.00
N LYS A 417 -18.46 -5.61 -20.57
CA LYS A 417 -18.02 -5.79 -21.95
C LYS A 417 -17.36 -7.15 -22.16
N ASN A 418 -16.56 -7.63 -21.21
CA ASN A 418 -15.99 -8.99 -21.29
C ASN A 418 -17.08 -10.07 -21.37
N SER A 419 -18.11 -9.96 -20.53
CA SER A 419 -19.25 -10.88 -20.49
C SER A 419 -20.09 -10.85 -21.76
N GLU A 420 -20.09 -9.71 -22.46
CA GLU A 420 -20.76 -9.53 -23.76
C GLU A 420 -19.97 -10.15 -24.93
N LEU A 421 -18.64 -10.00 -24.93
CA LEU A 421 -17.75 -10.48 -25.99
C LEU A 421 -17.61 -12.00 -26.02
N GLN A 422 -17.55 -12.65 -24.86
CA GLN A 422 -17.47 -14.12 -24.73
C GLN A 422 -16.45 -14.75 -25.70
N ASN A 423 -16.85 -15.82 -26.40
CA ASN A 423 -16.08 -16.48 -27.44
C ASN A 423 -16.49 -16.06 -28.86
N ARG A 424 -17.02 -14.85 -29.04
CA ARG A 424 -17.32 -14.30 -30.39
C ARG A 424 -16.09 -14.28 -31.28
N CYS A 425 -16.30 -14.29 -32.60
CA CYS A 425 -15.21 -14.17 -33.55
C CYS A 425 -14.54 -12.80 -33.41
N PHE A 426 -13.27 -12.67 -33.81
CA PHE A 426 -12.56 -11.40 -33.67
C PHE A 426 -13.27 -10.24 -34.37
N LYS A 427 -13.83 -10.47 -35.57
CA LYS A 427 -14.70 -9.51 -36.27
C LYS A 427 -15.73 -8.86 -35.35
N ASP A 428 -16.51 -9.68 -34.64
CA ASP A 428 -17.55 -9.20 -33.72
C ASP A 428 -16.92 -8.53 -32.50
N LYS A 429 -15.84 -9.11 -31.93
CA LYS A 429 -15.15 -8.50 -30.78
C LYS A 429 -14.58 -7.11 -31.12
N ARG A 430 -14.10 -6.94 -32.34
CA ARG A 430 -13.63 -5.67 -32.88
C ARG A 430 -14.78 -4.68 -32.99
N LYS A 431 -15.91 -5.07 -33.58
CA LYS A 431 -17.10 -4.23 -33.74
C LYS A 431 -18.36 -5.08 -33.94
N HIS A 432 -19.35 -4.90 -33.09
CA HIS A 432 -20.71 -5.45 -33.23
C HIS A 432 -21.75 -4.40 -32.82
N LEU A 433 -23.04 -4.69 -33.05
CA LEU A 433 -24.14 -3.83 -32.57
C LEU A 433 -24.62 -4.32 -31.20
N ASP A 434 -24.79 -3.40 -30.26
CA ASP A 434 -25.44 -3.70 -28.98
C ASP A 434 -26.95 -3.93 -29.15
N ARG A 435 -27.64 -4.21 -28.04
CA ARG A 435 -29.11 -4.42 -28.02
C ARG A 435 -29.93 -3.20 -28.46
N TYR A 436 -29.31 -2.03 -28.56
CA TYR A 436 -29.93 -0.77 -28.96
C TYR A 436 -29.52 -0.33 -30.38
N GLY A 437 -28.74 -1.16 -31.10
CA GLY A 437 -28.27 -0.86 -32.45
C GLY A 437 -27.06 0.07 -32.49
N ASN A 438 -26.40 0.34 -31.36
CA ASN A 438 -25.20 1.17 -31.33
C ASN A 438 -23.95 0.31 -31.62
N PRO A 439 -22.99 0.81 -32.43
CA PRO A 439 -21.75 0.09 -32.67
C PRO A 439 -20.85 0.13 -31.42
N VAL A 440 -20.52 -1.05 -30.92
CA VAL A 440 -19.67 -1.26 -29.74
C VAL A 440 -18.60 -2.31 -30.04
N GLY A 441 -17.49 -2.30 -29.32
CA GLY A 441 -16.42 -3.29 -29.49
C GLY A 441 -15.07 -2.73 -29.12
N PHE A 442 -14.00 -3.42 -29.45
CA PHE A 442 -12.65 -2.93 -29.16
C PHE A 442 -12.36 -1.56 -29.82
N PHE A 443 -12.91 -1.30 -31.01
CA PHE A 443 -12.63 -0.09 -31.81
C PHE A 443 -12.99 1.24 -31.14
N ASN A 444 -13.89 1.24 -30.14
CA ASN A 444 -14.30 2.44 -29.40
C ASN A 444 -14.12 2.28 -27.87
N GLY A 445 -13.31 1.30 -27.44
CA GLY A 445 -12.99 1.05 -26.04
C GLY A 445 -11.87 1.94 -25.48
N SER A 446 -11.15 1.38 -24.51
CA SER A 446 -9.89 1.89 -23.98
C SER A 446 -8.81 2.01 -25.07
N PHE A 447 -7.71 2.70 -24.80
CA PHE A 447 -6.64 2.86 -25.79
C PHE A 447 -5.99 1.52 -26.17
N SER A 448 -5.83 0.60 -25.22
CA SER A 448 -5.36 -0.76 -25.50
C SER A 448 -6.37 -1.57 -26.30
N GLU A 449 -7.68 -1.40 -26.08
CA GLU A 449 -8.70 -2.02 -26.92
C GLU A 449 -8.67 -1.48 -28.36
N ILE A 450 -8.54 -0.16 -28.52
CA ILE A 450 -8.42 0.47 -29.84
C ILE A 450 -7.18 -0.04 -30.57
N GLU A 451 -6.05 -0.18 -29.87
CA GLU A 451 -4.84 -0.77 -30.42
C GLU A 451 -5.06 -2.21 -30.89
N VAL A 452 -5.79 -3.03 -30.13
CA VAL A 452 -6.18 -4.39 -30.55
C VAL A 452 -7.03 -4.35 -31.81
N ALA A 453 -8.01 -3.44 -31.89
CA ALA A 453 -8.86 -3.28 -33.07
C ALA A 453 -8.09 -2.84 -34.32
N GLU A 454 -7.04 -2.03 -34.15
CA GLU A 454 -6.15 -1.60 -35.23
C GLU A 454 -5.21 -2.73 -35.69
N VAL A 455 -4.63 -3.48 -34.75
CA VAL A 455 -3.80 -4.66 -35.07
C VAL A 455 -4.58 -5.70 -35.87
N GLY A 456 -5.88 -5.86 -35.59
CA GLY A 456 -6.79 -6.74 -36.34
C GLY A 456 -7.75 -5.99 -37.27
N ARG A 457 -7.31 -4.89 -37.92
CA ARG A 457 -8.17 -4.10 -38.81
C ARG A 457 -8.80 -4.88 -39.97
N ASP A 458 -8.17 -5.98 -40.35
CA ASP A 458 -8.61 -6.98 -41.33
C ASP A 458 -9.62 -7.99 -40.76
N GLU A 459 -10.12 -7.75 -39.54
CA GLU A 459 -11.14 -8.56 -38.84
C GLU A 459 -10.65 -9.96 -38.41
N GLU A 460 -9.33 -10.19 -38.45
CA GLU A 460 -8.70 -11.44 -38.03
C GLU A 460 -7.75 -11.25 -36.84
N TRP A 461 -7.63 -12.29 -36.02
CA TRP A 461 -6.66 -12.33 -34.92
C TRP A 461 -5.88 -13.63 -34.97
N THR A 462 -4.58 -13.51 -35.26
CA THR A 462 -3.70 -14.63 -35.63
C THR A 462 -2.55 -14.78 -34.63
N PRO A 463 -1.88 -15.95 -34.59
CA PRO A 463 -0.67 -16.14 -33.78
C PRO A 463 0.42 -15.09 -34.03
N GLN A 464 0.63 -14.67 -35.28
CA GLN A 464 1.61 -13.65 -35.66
C GLN A 464 1.25 -12.27 -35.06
N LYS A 465 -0.05 -11.93 -35.00
CA LYS A 465 -0.53 -10.71 -34.34
C LYS A 465 -0.33 -10.76 -32.82
N ILE A 466 -0.57 -11.91 -32.20
CA ILE A 466 -0.28 -12.14 -30.77
C ILE A 466 1.22 -11.91 -30.49
N GLN A 467 2.10 -12.51 -31.29
CA GLN A 467 3.56 -12.34 -31.13
C GLN A 467 3.98 -10.88 -31.34
N LYS A 468 3.51 -10.23 -32.41
CA LYS A 468 3.85 -8.84 -32.73
C LYS A 468 3.41 -7.89 -31.61
N ARG A 469 2.18 -8.01 -31.13
CA ARG A 469 1.67 -7.20 -30.01
C ARG A 469 2.43 -7.48 -28.72
N GLY A 470 2.69 -8.76 -28.39
CA GLY A 470 3.48 -9.14 -27.22
C GLY A 470 4.88 -8.54 -27.23
N ARG A 471 5.57 -8.55 -28.38
CA ARG A 471 6.88 -7.90 -28.55
C ARG A 471 6.80 -6.40 -28.33
N LYS A 472 5.81 -5.72 -28.90
CA LYS A 472 5.58 -4.28 -28.69
C LYS A 472 5.40 -3.95 -27.20
N MET A 473 4.63 -4.76 -26.47
CA MET A 473 4.42 -4.59 -25.03
C MET A 473 5.72 -4.82 -24.23
N LEU A 474 6.52 -5.83 -24.58
CA LEU A 474 7.82 -6.03 -23.93
C LEU A 474 8.83 -4.91 -24.24
N ARG A 475 8.81 -4.32 -25.44
CA ARG A 475 9.61 -3.12 -25.74
C ARG A 475 9.14 -1.90 -24.92
N PHE A 476 7.84 -1.76 -24.68
CA PHE A 476 7.32 -0.77 -23.74
C PHE A 476 7.88 -1.00 -22.32
N LEU A 477 7.93 -2.26 -21.86
CA LEU A 477 8.51 -2.61 -20.56
C LEU A 477 9.98 -2.17 -20.46
N GLU A 478 10.80 -2.52 -21.45
CA GLU A 478 12.21 -2.13 -21.50
C GLU A 478 12.39 -0.62 -21.42
N LYS A 479 11.60 0.13 -22.21
CA LYS A 479 11.67 1.59 -22.25
C LYS A 479 11.21 2.25 -20.95
N ARG A 480 10.08 1.80 -20.37
CA ARG A 480 9.45 2.44 -19.21
C ARG A 480 10.22 2.21 -17.90
N TRP A 481 10.88 1.07 -17.77
CA TRP A 481 11.66 0.72 -16.57
C TRP A 481 13.17 0.72 -16.80
N GLU A 482 13.63 1.11 -18.00
CA GLU A 482 15.05 1.26 -18.37
C GLU A 482 15.85 -0.02 -18.16
N VAL A 483 15.31 -1.15 -18.62
CA VAL A 483 15.95 -2.47 -18.53
C VAL A 483 16.07 -3.11 -19.92
N SER A 484 17.05 -4.00 -20.07
CA SER A 484 17.17 -4.86 -21.26
C SER A 484 16.66 -6.26 -20.94
N LEU A 485 15.77 -6.79 -21.77
CA LEU A 485 15.33 -8.19 -21.72
C LEU A 485 16.15 -9.10 -22.64
N GLU A 486 16.96 -8.51 -23.51
CA GLU A 486 17.91 -9.18 -24.39
C GLU A 486 19.32 -8.99 -23.82
N ASP A 487 20.09 -10.07 -23.70
CA ASP A 487 21.52 -10.00 -23.42
C ASP A 487 22.29 -10.50 -24.65
N LYS A 488 23.18 -9.65 -25.19
CA LYS A 488 23.97 -9.90 -26.40
C LYS A 488 24.86 -11.14 -26.30
N ASN A 489 25.23 -11.56 -25.09
CA ASN A 489 26.07 -12.73 -24.84
C ASN A 489 25.25 -14.00 -24.54
N SER A 490 23.92 -13.89 -24.55
CA SER A 490 23.01 -14.96 -24.19
C SER A 490 22.10 -15.30 -25.37
N LEU A 491 21.69 -16.56 -25.49
CA LEU A 491 20.63 -16.98 -26.43
C LEU A 491 19.23 -16.49 -25.98
N LEU A 492 19.14 -15.32 -25.32
CA LEU A 492 17.88 -14.77 -24.81
C LEU A 492 17.11 -14.09 -25.94
N ASN A 493 16.07 -14.77 -26.42
CA ASN A 493 15.10 -14.22 -27.38
C ASN A 493 13.83 -13.77 -26.65
N ILE A 494 13.34 -12.56 -26.96
CA ILE A 494 12.04 -12.03 -26.46
C ILE A 494 10.88 -13.01 -26.71
N ASN A 495 10.95 -13.81 -27.76
CA ASN A 495 9.95 -14.84 -28.05
C ASN A 495 9.83 -15.89 -26.96
N ASP A 496 10.94 -16.24 -26.29
CA ASP A 496 10.92 -17.24 -25.23
C ASP A 496 10.20 -16.69 -23.99
N ILE A 497 10.34 -15.39 -23.74
CA ILE A 497 9.58 -14.68 -22.68
C ILE A 497 8.09 -14.73 -23.00
N LEU A 498 7.71 -14.60 -24.28
CA LEU A 498 6.31 -14.67 -24.74
C LEU A 498 5.74 -16.09 -24.79
N GLY A 499 6.56 -17.12 -24.56
CA GLY A 499 6.18 -18.52 -24.72
C GLY A 499 5.98 -18.94 -26.18
N ILE A 500 6.54 -18.20 -27.14
CA ILE A 500 6.39 -18.44 -28.59
C ILE A 500 7.75 -18.88 -29.15
N ASP A 501 8.24 -20.00 -28.66
CA ASP A 501 9.50 -20.69 -28.99
C ASP A 501 9.34 -21.66 -30.18
N PHE A 502 8.30 -21.48 -31.00
CA PHE A 502 7.95 -22.34 -32.13
C PHE A 502 7.58 -21.50 -33.36
N ASP A 503 7.65 -22.13 -34.55
CA ASP A 503 7.34 -21.47 -35.82
C ASP A 503 5.85 -21.13 -35.94
N LEU A 504 5.58 -19.90 -36.39
CA LEU A 504 4.23 -19.35 -36.55
C LEU A 504 3.72 -19.38 -37.98
#